data_AF-A0A8S2Y5N9-F1
#
_entry.id   AF-A0A8S2Y5N9-F1
#
_cell.length_a   1.000
_cell.length_b   1.000
_cell.length_c   1.000
_cell.angle_alpha   90.00
_cell.angle_beta   90.00
_cell.angle_gamma   90.00
#
_symmetry.space_group_name_H-M   'P 1'
#
loop_
_entity.id
_entity.type
_entity.pdbx_description
1 polymer ?
#
loop_
_entity_poly.entity_id
_entity_poly.type
_entity_poly.pdbx_seq_one_letter_code
_entity_poly.pdbx_strand_id
1 'polypeptide(L)' 'MFVLSDGLANVGLKTKEEIMSVITTYREKGIITDSFGVGEDFDEAIMKGIAEAGCGQFFFLESAE' A
#
# COMPACT_ATOMS: atom_id res chain seq x y z
N MET A 1 10.81 0.09 -1.78
CA MET A 1 9.82 0.84 -2.58
C MET A 1 8.86 1.48 -1.60
N PHE A 2 8.43 2.71 -1.85
CA PHE A 2 7.48 3.40 -0.99
C PHE A 2 6.20 3.68 -1.76
N VAL A 3 5.06 3.36 -1.15
CA VAL A 3 3.73 3.65 -1.68
C VAL A 3 3.03 4.59 -0.71
N LEU A 4 2.59 5.74 -1.21
CA LEU A 4 1.87 6.74 -0.43
C LEU A 4 0.49 6.92 -1.07
N SER A 5 -0.56 6.95 -0.25
CA SER A 5 -1.93 7.21 -0.72
C SER A 5 -2.69 8.04 0.29
N ASP A 6 -3.42 9.04 -0.21
CA ASP A 6 -4.41 9.84 0.51
C ASP A 6 -5.86 9.46 0.12
N GLY A 7 -6.04 8.37 -0.63
CA GLY A 7 -7.35 8.02 -1.18
C GLY A 7 -7.52 6.56 -1.61
N LEU A 8 -8.65 6.31 -2.27
CA LEU A 8 -9.10 4.99 -2.69
C LEU A 8 -8.58 4.58 -4.08
N ALA A 9 -8.29 3.29 -4.25
CA ALA A 9 -7.95 2.71 -5.54
C ALA A 9 -9.21 2.61 -6.44
N ASN A 10 -9.41 3.57 -7.33
CA ASN A 10 -10.66 3.71 -8.12
C ASN A 10 -10.47 3.59 -9.65
N VAL A 11 -9.23 3.55 -10.14
CA VAL A 11 -8.88 3.43 -11.57
C VAL A 11 -7.80 2.37 -11.73
N GLY A 12 -7.92 1.54 -12.77
CA GLY A 12 -6.96 0.44 -13.02
C GLY A 12 -7.21 -0.74 -12.07
N LEU A 13 -6.17 -1.14 -11.33
CA LEU A 13 -6.26 -2.16 -10.28
C LEU A 13 -6.97 -1.54 -9.07
N LYS A 14 -8.07 -2.15 -8.65
CA LYS A 14 -8.95 -1.55 -7.63
C LYS A 14 -9.16 -2.44 -6.42
N THR A 15 -8.99 -3.75 -6.59
CA THR A 15 -9.21 -4.69 -5.50
C THR A 15 -7.91 -4.95 -4.74
N LYS A 16 -8.05 -5.33 -3.47
CA LYS A 16 -6.93 -5.73 -2.63
C LYS A 16 -6.16 -6.87 -3.29
N GLU A 17 -6.86 -7.89 -3.79
CA GLU A 17 -6.26 -9.10 -4.38
C GLU A 17 -5.41 -8.78 -5.61
N GLU A 18 -5.91 -7.91 -6.50
CA GLU A 18 -5.17 -7.46 -7.69
C GLU A 18 -3.88 -6.74 -7.31
N ILE A 19 -3.96 -5.81 -6.35
CA ILE A 19 -2.81 -5.02 -5.90
C ILE A 19 -1.79 -5.92 -5.19
N MET A 20 -2.22 -6.82 -4.30
CA MET A 20 -1.33 -7.73 -3.58
C MET A 20 -0.58 -8.67 -4.52
N SER A 21 -1.25 -9.13 -5.58
CA SER A 21 -0.62 -9.96 -6.61
C SER A 21 0.58 -9.23 -7.22
N VAL A 22 0.39 -7.97 -7.61
CA VAL A 22 1.47 -7.13 -8.15
C VAL A 22 2.59 -6.90 -7.14
N ILE A 23 2.27 -6.53 -5.90
CA ILE A 23 3.26 -6.31 -4.85
C ILE A 23 4.08 -7.58 -4.58
N THR A 24 3.44 -8.75 -4.60
CA THR A 24 4.13 -10.04 -4.43
C THR A 24 5.15 -10.27 -5.54
N THR A 25 4.84 -9.91 -6.81
CA THR A 25 5.82 -10.02 -7.90
C THR A 25 7.05 -9.12 -7.71
N TYR A 26 6.90 -7.97 -7.05
CA TYR A 26 8.02 -7.10 -6.70
C TYR A 26 8.82 -7.67 -5.52
N ARG A 27 8.14 -8.23 -4.52
CA ARG A 27 8.80 -8.93 -3.41
C ARG A 27 9.67 -10.09 -3.92
N GLU A 28 9.17 -10.89 -4.86
CA GLU A 28 9.92 -12.00 -5.47
C GLU A 28 11.20 -11.54 -6.18
N LYS A 29 11.26 -10.27 -6.59
CA LYS A 29 12.46 -9.63 -7.14
C LYS A 29 13.37 -9.01 -6.06
N GLY A 30 13.08 -9.25 -4.79
CA GLY A 30 13.81 -8.70 -3.65
C GLY A 30 13.45 -7.25 -3.30
N ILE A 31 12.35 -6.72 -3.83
CA ILE A 31 11.92 -5.34 -3.56
C ILE A 31 10.95 -5.33 -2.38
N ILE A 32 11.43 -4.85 -1.23
CA ILE A 32 10.60 -4.60 -0.06
C ILE A 32 9.73 -3.36 -0.30
N THR A 33 8.47 -3.40 0.13
CA THR A 33 7.53 -2.29 -0.06
C THR A 33 6.92 -1.85 1.27
N ASP A 34 7.18 -0.60 1.65
CA ASP A 34 6.50 0.06 2.76
C ASP A 34 5.36 0.93 2.21
N SER A 35 4.29 1.07 2.99
CA SER A 35 3.09 1.81 2.62
C SER A 35 2.74 2.87 3.66
N PHE A 36 2.24 4.01 3.18
CA PHE A 36 1.90 5.16 4.01
C PHE A 36 0.52 5.68 3.65
N GLY A 37 -0.43 5.57 4.57
CA GLY A 37 -1.74 6.21 4.45
C GLY A 37 -1.66 7.65 4.95
N VAL A 38 -2.21 8.60 4.20
CA VAL A 38 -2.20 10.03 4.53
C VAL A 38 -3.64 10.53 4.69
N GLY A 39 -3.95 11.15 5.82
CA GLY A 39 -5.33 11.57 6.13
C GLY A 39 -6.29 10.39 6.27
N GLU A 40 -7.60 10.62 6.32
CA GLU A 40 -8.57 9.58 6.70
C GLU A 40 -9.22 8.85 5.51
N ASP A 41 -8.95 9.28 4.28
CA ASP A 41 -9.70 8.87 3.10
C ASP A 41 -9.06 7.69 2.32
N PHE A 42 -7.90 7.19 2.77
CA PHE A 42 -7.25 6.04 2.13
C PHE A 42 -7.89 4.70 2.53
N ASP A 43 -7.73 3.69 1.67
CA ASP A 43 -8.15 2.34 2.00
C ASP A 43 -7.11 1.65 2.90
N GLU A 44 -7.40 1.61 4.20
CA GLU A 44 -6.51 1.00 5.20
C GLU A 44 -6.25 -0.49 4.96
N ALA A 45 -7.25 -1.23 4.48
CA ALA A 45 -7.13 -2.66 4.23
C ALA A 45 -6.19 -2.94 3.03
N ILE A 46 -6.24 -2.09 2.01
CA ILE A 46 -5.30 -2.12 0.89
C ILE A 46 -3.91 -1.71 1.37
N MET A 47 -3.76 -0.58 2.05
CA MET A 47 -2.45 -0.07 2.45
C MET A 47 -1.70 -1.00 3.40
N LYS A 48 -2.39 -1.55 4.42
CA LYS A 48 -1.80 -2.60 5.28
C LYS A 48 -1.44 -3.84 4.48
N GLY A 49 -2.31 -4.25 3.56
CA GLY A 49 -2.04 -5.36 2.66
C GLY A 49 -0.75 -5.16 1.86
N ILE A 50 -0.52 -3.96 1.30
CA ILE A 50 0.69 -3.66 0.51
C ILE A 50 1.95 -3.90 1.35
N ALA A 51 1.98 -3.40 2.58
CA ALA A 51 3.12 -3.61 3.48
C ALA A 51 3.32 -5.10 3.79
N GLU A 52 2.24 -5.82 4.12
CA GLU A 52 2.29 -7.25 4.42
C GLU A 52 2.78 -8.09 3.22
N ALA A 53 2.19 -7.88 2.05
CA ALA A 53 2.57 -8.58 0.83
C ALA A 53 4.00 -8.22 0.38
N GLY A 54 4.41 -6.98 0.61
CA GLY A 54 5.73 -6.44 0.27
C GLY A 54 6.82 -6.70 1.32
N CYS A 55 6.50 -7.37 2.42
CA CYS A 55 7.39 -7.55 3.58
C CYS A 55 7.98 -6.24 4.14
N GLY A 56 7.23 -5.15 4.05
CA GLY A 56 7.58 -3.85 4.63
C GLY A 56 6.72 -3.51 5.84
N GLN A 57 6.60 -2.23 6.11
CA GLN A 57 5.85 -1.64 7.22
C GLN A 57 4.75 -0.72 6.69
N PHE A 58 3.65 -0.66 7.45
CA PHE A 58 2.58 0.30 7.22
C PHE A 58 2.72 1.46 8.21
N PHE A 59 2.59 2.68 7.71
CA PHE A 59 2.56 3.90 8.50
C PHE A 59 1.28 4.68 8.21
N PHE A 60 0.73 5.30 9.24
CA PHE A 60 -0.38 6.23 9.12
C PHE A 60 0.11 7.64 9.46
N LEU A 61 -0.10 8.56 8.53
CA LEU A 61 0.26 9.97 8.63
C LEU A 61 -1.04 10.78 8.78
N GLU A 62 -1.41 11.04 10.04
CA GLU A 62 -2.65 11.74 10.41
C GLU A 62 -2.61 13.24 10.05
N SER A 63 -1.45 13.88 10.22
CA SER A 63 -1.24 15.28 9.85
C SER A 63 0.21 15.54 9.45
N ALA A 64 0.45 16.62 8.71
CA ALA A 64 1.77 17.02 8.22
C ALA A 64 2.56 17.91 9.22
N GLU A 65 2.11 17.97 10.48
CA GLU A 65 2.67 18.82 11.53
C GLU A 65 3.74 18.11 12.38
#